data_AF-A0A378N5S4-F1
#
_entry.id   AF-A0A378N5S4-F1
#
_cell.length_a   1.000
_cell.length_b   1.000
_cell.length_c   1.000
_cell.angle_alpha   90.00
_cell.angle_beta   90.00
_cell.angle_gamma   90.00
#
_symmetry.space_group_name_H-M   'P 1'
#
loop_
_entity.id
_entity.type
_entity.pdbx_description
1 polymer ?
#
loop_
_entity_poly.entity_id
_entity_poly.type
_entity_poly.pdbx_seq_one_letter_code
_entity_poly.pdbx_strand_id
1 'polypeptide(L)' 'MATIEQFLEVVNQLRHPEHGCPWDLKQNFDTMFPTYWKKPTK' A
#
# COMPACT_ATOMS: atom_id res chain seq x y z
N MET A 1 -10.03 -15.71 -11.80
CA MET A 1 -9.05 -14.61 -11.86
C MET A 1 -9.61 -13.46 -11.05
N ALA A 2 -8.78 -12.78 -10.26
CA ALA A 2 -9.21 -11.59 -9.55
C ALA A 2 -9.21 -10.37 -10.50
N THR A 3 -10.21 -9.50 -10.40
CA THR A 3 -10.29 -8.25 -11.16
C THR A 3 -9.57 -7.13 -10.42
N ILE A 4 -9.35 -6.00 -11.11
CA ILE A 4 -8.77 -4.83 -10.47
C ILE A 4 -9.71 -4.24 -9.41
N GLU A 5 -11.02 -4.30 -9.61
CA GLU A 5 -12.02 -3.84 -8.65
C GLU A 5 -11.95 -4.65 -7.35
N GLN A 6 -11.79 -5.97 -7.46
CA GLN A 6 -11.61 -6.84 -6.31
C GLN A 6 -10.34 -6.52 -5.52
N PHE A 7 -9.26 -6.14 -6.22
CA PHE A 7 -8.04 -5.67 -5.57
C PHE A 7 -8.25 -4.34 -4.84
N LEU A 8 -8.94 -3.38 -5.46
CA LEU A 8 -9.24 -2.08 -4.84
C LEU A 8 -10.11 -2.23 -3.59
N GLU A 9 -11.08 -3.14 -3.61
CA GLU A 9 -11.91 -3.44 -2.44
C GLU A 9 -11.08 -3.95 -1.27
N VAL A 10 -10.16 -4.88 -1.52
CA VAL A 10 -9.24 -5.41 -0.50
C VAL A 10 -8.35 -4.30 0.07
N VAL A 11 -7.75 -3.46 -0.79
CA VAL A 11 -6.90 -2.35 -0.34
C VAL A 11 -7.69 -1.35 0.50
N ASN A 12 -8.94 -1.08 0.15
CA ASN A 12 -9.83 -0.19 0.91
C ASN A 12 -10.11 -0.74 2.32
N GLN A 13 -10.33 -2.06 2.44
CA GLN A 13 -10.52 -2.72 3.74
C GLN A 13 -9.23 -2.66 4.58
N LEU A 14 -8.08 -2.98 3.99
CA LEU A 14 -6.78 -2.94 4.66
C LEU A 14 -6.42 -1.53 5.16
N ARG A 15 -6.91 -0.47 4.50
CA ARG A 15 -6.64 0.92 4.84
C ARG A 15 -7.78 1.61 5.60
N HIS A 16 -8.75 0.87 6.14
CA HIS A 16 -9.82 1.45 6.95
C HIS A 16 -9.27 2.15 8.22
N PRO A 17 -9.68 3.39 8.55
CA PRO A 17 -9.07 4.16 9.63
C PRO A 17 -9.27 3.54 11.04
N GLU A 18 -10.39 2.84 11.25
CA GLU A 18 -10.73 2.26 12.56
C GLU A 18 -10.39 0.77 12.69
N HIS A 19 -10.34 0.05 11.56
CA HIS A 19 -10.29 -1.42 11.53
C HIS A 19 -9.28 -1.99 10.53
N GLY A 20 -8.51 -1.12 9.87
CA GLY A 20 -7.52 -1.53 8.88
C GLY A 20 -6.28 -2.18 9.49
N CYS A 21 -5.43 -2.71 8.61
CA CYS A 21 -4.15 -3.27 8.98
C CYS A 21 -3.20 -2.15 9.45
N PRO A 22 -2.60 -2.26 10.66
CA PRO A 22 -1.70 -1.23 11.18
C PRO A 22 -0.47 -0.96 10.31
N TRP A 23 -0.04 -1.93 9.51
CA TRP A 23 1.09 -1.78 8.59
C TRP A 23 0.68 -1.02 7.33
N ASP A 24 -0.44 -1.38 6.70
CA ASP A 24 -0.99 -0.68 5.52
C ASP A 24 -1.33 0.79 5.81
N LEU A 25 -1.83 1.08 7.02
CA LEU A 25 -2.09 2.45 7.47
C LEU A 25 -0.81 3.29 7.64
N LYS A 26 0.32 2.66 7.98
CA LYS A 26 1.62 3.33 8.13
C LYS A 26 2.40 3.43 6.82
N GLN A 27 1.99 2.68 5.79
CA GLN A 27 2.64 2.73 4.49
C GLN A 27 2.45 4.09 3.82
N ASN A 28 3.57 4.70 3.47
CA ASN A 28 3.66 5.87 2.60
C ASN A 28 4.53 5.54 1.38
N PHE A 29 4.61 6.46 0.41
CA PHE A 29 5.40 6.25 -0.81
C PHE A 29 6.86 5.86 -0.51
N ASP A 30 7.49 6.48 0.49
CA ASP A 30 8.89 6.18 0.83
C ASP A 30 9.10 4.77 1.41
N THR A 31 8.09 4.21 2.09
CA THR A 31 8.13 2.84 2.63
C THR A 31 7.63 1.75 1.67
N MET A 32 6.82 2.12 0.66
CA MET A 32 6.37 1.16 -0.35
C MET A 32 7.47 0.80 -1.34
N PHE A 33 8.41 1.73 -1.57
CA PHE A 33 9.59 1.41 -2.34
C PHE A 33 10.50 0.49 -1.52
N PRO A 34 11.03 -0.56 -2.14
CA PRO A 34 12.04 -1.37 -1.49
C PRO A 34 13.25 -0.51 -1.09
N THR A 35 13.92 -0.84 0.01
CA THR A 35 15.11 -0.11 0.48
C THR A 35 16.25 -0.10 -0.55
N TYR A 36 16.27 -1.07 -1.47
CA TYR A 36 17.22 -1.14 -2.58
C TYR A 36 16.83 -0.26 -3.79
N TRP A 37 15.63 0.33 -3.79
CA TRP A 37 15.22 1.30 -4.79
C TRP A 37 15.96 2.61 -4.56
N LYS A 38 17.08 2.78 -5.26
CA LYS A 38 17.77 4.07 -5.32
C LYS A 38 16.94 5.01 -6.18
N LYS A 39 16.36 6.06 -5.57
CA LYS A 39 15.75 7.16 -6.32
C LYS A 39 16.81 7.66 -7.32
N PRO A 40 16.51 7.78 -8.63
CA PRO A 40 17.46 8.35 -9.57
C PRO A 40 17.80 9.75 -9.09
N THR A 41 19.05 9.96 -8.71
CA THR A 41 19.61 11.28 -8.45
C THR A 41 19.53 12.03 -9.77
N LYS A 42 18.77 13.12 -9.80
CA LYS A 42 18.84 14.08 -10.91
C LYS A 42 20.26 14.57 -11.10
#